data_AF-A0A975QPA4-F1
#
_entry.id   AF-A0A975QPA4-F1
#
_cell.length_a   1.000
_cell.length_b   1.000
_cell.length_c   1.000
_cell.angle_alpha   90.00
_cell.angle_beta   90.00
_cell.angle_gamma   90.00
#
_symmetry.space_group_name_H-M   'P 1'
#
loop_
_entity.id
_entity.type
_entity.pdbx_description
1 polymer ?
#
loop_
_entity_poly.entity_id
_entity_poly.type
_entity_poly.pdbx_seq_one_letter_code
_entity_poly.pdbx_strand_id
1 'polypeptide(L)'
;MKKICLTIILSLLLLISGCTISQNTTTNSSTTTTESSMTTSEQTTTTIQDDTISNVINVIDYNDNRSVIVVGVITAIDEWGNFFVQDSTGGIYVSGSNQLGLTLDKSFIGNEVKILGVKKVVNEIIQIELQSLDSIETLNQQGVMPNPLIVSDFSTLNLYEGRLITLINVNIGEKLENATQIKNQNRSVIARFFGGPNVSNRDFVDVTGVFYHSSTAGDLIIINNNGDVVESVYITDENKLNKAYNQFTIPNEITLDYLLPNRYDDEIMISWTTDSKDVLIKDNYIEKLNNLTTNLTINLVARMSIGSELSIEKEFTVKLVEETYWSLALTENFYYDGPQFPTEDLSVDFWNRGGGLLKVDFIGCVDGDTAYFYVTQPEGSKERETVRFFAVDTEETHHPKLGAEEWGYPASDYTCHILTNGSNFYLESDTVDGPRGVHGRLLGWIWVDGQLLQYNLISLGLAEAKYTRFTGEPATYDILLEEEEADAKARHVGKWSNLLDPYWDYEENAPKGW
;
A
#
# COMPACT_ATOMS: atom_id res chain seq x y z
N MET A 1 -49.19 -13.69 50.34
CA MET A 1 -49.11 -14.81 51.32
C MET A 1 -47.69 -15.38 51.28
N LYS A 2 -47.11 -15.56 52.48
CA LYS A 2 -45.99 -16.43 52.88
C LYS A 2 -44.56 -16.23 52.31
N LYS A 3 -43.73 -15.60 53.16
CA LYS A 3 -42.31 -15.93 53.43
C LYS A 3 -42.15 -17.36 53.98
N ILE A 4 -40.95 -17.95 53.82
CA ILE A 4 -40.25 -19.00 54.63
C ILE A 4 -38.97 -19.35 53.82
N CYS A 5 -37.77 -19.68 54.32
CA CYS A 5 -37.04 -19.55 55.58
C CYS A 5 -35.63 -20.16 55.34
N LEU A 6 -34.56 -19.40 55.62
CA LEU A 6 -33.36 -19.76 56.41
C LEU A 6 -32.86 -21.22 56.47
N THR A 7 -31.56 -21.46 56.23
CA THR A 7 -30.71 -22.28 57.13
C THR A 7 -29.22 -21.91 57.01
N ILE A 8 -28.60 -21.67 58.16
CA ILE A 8 -27.18 -21.47 58.44
C ILE A 8 -26.63 -22.78 59.03
N ILE A 9 -25.41 -23.21 58.67
CA ILE A 9 -24.55 -24.01 59.57
C ILE A 9 -23.10 -23.50 59.47
N LEU A 10 -22.51 -23.32 60.65
CA LEU A 10 -21.19 -22.81 61.00
C LEU A 10 -20.41 -23.94 61.70
N SER A 11 -19.11 -24.10 61.45
CA SER A 11 -18.10 -24.65 62.38
C SER A 11 -16.77 -24.91 61.65
N LEU A 12 -15.55 -24.82 62.18
CA LEU A 12 -14.91 -24.21 63.37
C LEU A 12 -13.39 -24.55 63.27
N LEU A 13 -12.52 -23.59 63.61
CA LEU A 13 -11.11 -23.63 64.11
C LEU A 13 -10.21 -24.88 63.92
N LEU A 14 -8.90 -24.70 63.66
CA LEU A 14 -7.87 -24.46 64.70
C LEU A 14 -6.45 -24.19 64.13
N LEU A 15 -5.68 -23.42 64.91
CA LEU A 15 -4.30 -22.95 64.74
C LEU A 15 -3.22 -24.06 64.91
N ILE A 16 -1.97 -23.81 64.50
CA ILE A 16 -0.79 -23.57 65.38
C ILE A 16 0.50 -23.34 64.55
N SER A 17 1.35 -22.48 65.15
CA SER A 17 2.58 -21.78 64.73
C SER A 17 3.89 -22.59 64.59
N GLY A 18 4.90 -21.94 63.97
CA GLY A 18 6.32 -21.94 64.40
C GLY A 18 7.34 -22.43 63.35
N CYS A 19 8.14 -21.58 62.70
CA CYS A 19 9.42 -20.92 63.11
C CYS A 19 10.72 -21.68 62.71
N THR A 20 11.52 -21.02 61.84
CA THR A 20 13.02 -20.87 61.83
C THR A 20 13.93 -22.10 61.59
N ILE A 21 15.16 -22.05 61.05
CA ILE A 21 16.07 -21.15 60.27
C ILE A 21 17.34 -22.01 59.99
N SER A 22 18.13 -21.64 58.96
CA SER A 22 19.61 -21.77 58.85
C SER A 22 20.23 -23.06 58.25
N GLN A 23 20.83 -22.92 57.05
CA GLN A 23 22.28 -22.81 56.73
C GLN A 23 23.07 -24.14 56.83
N ASN A 24 24.17 -24.43 56.13
CA ASN A 24 24.96 -23.79 55.09
C ASN A 24 25.87 -24.87 54.47
N THR A 25 26.63 -24.45 53.44
CA THR A 25 28.01 -24.85 53.10
C THR A 25 28.26 -26.21 52.42
N THR A 26 28.53 -26.24 51.10
CA THR A 26 29.83 -26.07 50.37
C THR A 26 30.86 -27.20 50.57
N THR A 27 31.24 -27.85 49.46
CA THR A 27 32.60 -27.88 48.85
C THR A 27 32.75 -29.12 47.93
N ASN A 28 32.93 -28.87 46.63
CA ASN A 28 34.15 -29.09 45.82
C ASN A 28 34.63 -30.55 45.71
N SER A 29 34.63 -31.11 44.49
CA SER A 29 35.83 -31.14 43.64
C SER A 29 35.79 -32.27 42.60
N SER A 30 35.93 -31.85 41.34
CA SER A 30 36.81 -32.41 40.29
C SER A 30 36.69 -33.85 39.78
N THR A 31 36.56 -33.89 38.44
CA THR A 31 37.39 -34.63 37.44
C THR A 31 36.97 -36.00 36.90
N THR A 32 36.61 -35.94 35.60
CA THR A 32 37.02 -36.77 34.44
C THR A 32 36.34 -38.10 34.07
N THR A 33 35.90 -38.08 32.80
CA THR A 33 35.97 -39.12 31.74
C THR A 33 34.93 -40.25 31.64
N THR A 34 34.17 -40.12 30.55
CA THR A 34 33.82 -41.10 29.50
C THR A 34 32.86 -42.26 29.78
N GLU A 35 31.80 -42.19 28.97
CA GLU A 35 31.15 -43.24 28.18
C GLU A 35 30.15 -44.20 28.85
N SER A 36 28.90 -43.90 28.49
CA SER A 36 27.91 -44.82 27.91
C SER A 36 27.39 -45.96 28.78
N SER A 37 26.18 -45.75 29.31
CA SER A 37 25.22 -46.83 29.49
C SER A 37 23.78 -46.32 29.38
N MET A 38 23.00 -47.07 28.60
CA MET A 38 21.55 -47.02 28.48
C MET A 38 20.80 -47.04 29.82
N THR A 39 19.63 -46.40 29.79
CA THR A 39 18.41 -46.68 30.56
C THR A 39 18.49 -46.64 32.08
N THR A 40 17.83 -45.65 32.69
CA THR A 40 16.56 -45.85 33.41
C THR A 40 16.04 -44.51 33.93
N SER A 41 14.71 -44.39 33.93
CA SER A 41 13.94 -43.25 34.41
C SER A 41 14.18 -42.98 35.89
N GLU A 42 14.74 -41.83 36.22
CA GLU A 42 14.52 -41.20 37.52
C GLU A 42 13.85 -39.85 37.29
N GLN A 43 12.63 -39.73 37.82
CA GLN A 43 11.97 -38.46 38.05
C GLN A 43 12.86 -37.63 38.96
N THR A 44 13.67 -36.75 38.38
CA THR A 44 14.18 -35.59 39.11
C THR A 44 13.03 -34.61 39.28
N THR A 45 12.46 -34.63 40.48
CA THR A 45 11.79 -33.49 41.10
C THR A 45 12.73 -32.30 41.08
N THR A 46 12.65 -31.51 40.02
CA THR A 46 13.38 -30.24 39.93
C THR A 46 12.77 -29.29 40.95
N THR A 47 13.58 -28.99 41.95
CA THR A 47 13.29 -28.08 43.05
C THR A 47 12.97 -26.71 42.46
N ILE A 48 11.78 -26.19 42.79
CA ILE A 48 11.29 -24.87 42.39
C ILE A 48 12.22 -23.83 43.03
N GLN A 49 13.07 -23.22 42.22
CA GLN A 49 13.89 -22.08 42.61
C GLN A 49 13.68 -21.00 41.55
N ASP A 50 12.81 -20.03 41.84
CA ASP A 50 13.05 -18.57 41.82
C ASP A 50 11.69 -17.82 41.87
N ASP A 51 11.12 -17.68 43.07
CA ASP A 51 9.82 -17.02 43.33
C ASP A 51 9.89 -15.48 43.24
N THR A 52 10.67 -14.93 42.31
CA THR A 52 10.67 -13.49 42.07
C THR A 52 9.64 -13.14 41.01
N ILE A 53 8.72 -12.23 41.37
CA ILE A 53 7.79 -11.61 40.43
C ILE A 53 8.61 -11.05 39.26
N SER A 54 8.37 -11.60 38.08
CA SER A 54 8.99 -11.18 36.83
C SER A 54 7.99 -10.33 36.06
N ASN A 55 8.46 -9.24 35.47
CA ASN A 55 7.65 -8.53 34.48
C ASN A 55 7.49 -9.40 33.22
N VAL A 56 6.48 -9.10 32.41
CA VAL A 56 6.13 -9.92 31.25
C VAL A 56 7.28 -10.02 30.25
N ILE A 57 7.98 -8.92 29.98
CA ILE A 57 9.07 -8.92 29.00
C ILE A 57 10.21 -9.87 29.39
N ASN A 58 10.55 -9.97 30.68
CA ASN A 58 11.59 -10.90 31.14
C ASN A 58 11.14 -12.37 30.98
N VAL A 59 9.85 -12.65 31.17
CA VAL A 59 9.31 -14.02 31.01
C VAL A 59 9.40 -14.49 29.57
N ILE A 60 9.22 -13.59 28.60
CA ILE A 60 9.38 -13.89 27.17
C ILE A 60 10.80 -14.40 26.87
N ASP A 61 11.80 -13.78 27.50
CA ASP A 61 13.23 -14.11 27.32
C ASP A 61 13.69 -15.35 28.11
N TYR A 62 12.85 -15.92 28.97
CA TYR A 62 13.22 -17.09 29.74
C TYR A 62 13.26 -18.37 28.91
N ASN A 63 14.15 -19.28 29.32
CA ASN A 63 14.18 -20.65 28.83
C ASN A 63 12.83 -21.33 29.04
N ASP A 64 12.48 -22.21 28.10
CA ASP A 64 11.27 -23.03 28.19
C ASP A 64 11.26 -23.90 29.46
N ASN A 65 10.06 -24.21 29.96
CA ASN A 65 9.83 -25.00 31.18
C ASN A 65 10.29 -24.34 32.50
N ARG A 66 10.51 -23.02 32.50
CA ARG A 66 10.81 -22.27 33.72
C ARG A 66 9.54 -21.90 34.47
N SER A 67 9.50 -22.14 35.79
CA SER A 67 8.44 -21.60 36.66
C SER A 67 8.54 -20.08 36.76
N VAL A 68 7.42 -19.40 36.65
CA VAL A 68 7.34 -17.93 36.63
C VAL A 68 6.18 -17.43 37.47
N ILE A 69 6.38 -16.25 38.06
CA ILE A 69 5.32 -15.46 38.71
C ILE A 69 5.18 -14.15 37.95
N VAL A 70 3.99 -13.86 37.43
CA VAL A 70 3.67 -12.61 36.72
C VAL A 70 2.52 -11.90 37.43
N VAL A 71 2.58 -10.58 37.52
CA VAL A 71 1.47 -9.74 37.97
C VAL A 71 1.07 -8.80 36.83
N GLY A 72 -0.22 -8.75 36.53
CA GLY A 72 -0.74 -7.85 35.50
C GLY A 72 -2.26 -7.87 35.42
N VAL A 73 -2.80 -7.17 34.45
CA VAL A 73 -4.25 -7.04 34.23
C VAL A 73 -4.71 -8.02 33.16
N ILE A 74 -5.82 -8.70 33.38
CA ILE A 74 -6.47 -9.53 32.36
C ILE A 74 -7.05 -8.61 31.28
N THR A 75 -6.50 -8.69 30.07
CA THR A 75 -6.88 -7.81 28.94
C THR A 75 -7.84 -8.45 27.95
N ALA A 76 -7.84 -9.79 27.85
CA ALA A 76 -8.72 -10.55 26.97
C ALA A 76 -8.87 -11.99 27.47
N ILE A 77 -9.98 -12.64 27.12
CA ILE A 77 -10.29 -14.05 27.43
C ILE A 77 -10.83 -14.70 26.15
N ASP A 78 -10.33 -15.89 25.81
CA ASP A 78 -10.76 -16.67 24.65
C ASP A 78 -11.98 -17.57 24.95
N GLU A 79 -12.48 -18.26 23.92
CA GLU A 79 -13.67 -19.13 24.03
C GLU A 79 -13.49 -20.36 24.93
N TRP A 80 -12.25 -20.72 25.25
CA TRP A 80 -11.91 -21.83 26.14
C TRP A 80 -11.58 -21.34 27.55
N GLY A 81 -11.70 -20.04 27.82
CA GLY A 81 -11.39 -19.44 29.11
C GLY A 81 -9.90 -19.26 29.38
N ASN A 82 -9.02 -19.46 28.38
CA ASN A 82 -7.64 -19.01 28.46
C ASN A 82 -7.63 -17.49 28.25
N PHE A 83 -6.56 -16.80 28.65
CA PHE A 83 -6.61 -15.36 28.77
C PHE A 83 -5.25 -14.69 28.57
N PHE A 84 -5.29 -13.37 28.39
CA PHE A 84 -4.09 -12.55 28.25
C PHE A 84 -3.90 -11.72 29.50
N VAL A 85 -2.66 -11.64 29.95
CA VAL A 85 -2.27 -10.73 31.03
C VAL A 85 -1.23 -9.76 30.53
N GLN A 86 -1.42 -8.49 30.89
CA GLN A 86 -0.54 -7.41 30.49
C GLN A 86 -0.08 -6.61 31.70
N ASP A 87 1.21 -6.30 31.73
CA ASP A 87 1.80 -5.33 32.65
C ASP A 87 2.34 -4.10 31.86
N SER A 88 3.10 -3.24 32.54
CA SER A 88 3.69 -2.05 31.89
C SER A 88 4.74 -2.37 30.81
N THR A 89 5.25 -3.60 30.76
CA THR A 89 6.36 -4.04 29.90
C THR A 89 5.92 -4.84 28.70
N GLY A 90 4.85 -5.61 28.80
CA GLY A 90 4.37 -6.47 27.72
C GLY A 90 3.09 -7.21 28.08
N GLY A 91 2.62 -8.06 27.17
CA GLY A 91 1.50 -8.95 27.41
C GLY A 91 1.82 -10.38 27.01
N ILE A 92 1.15 -11.34 27.64
CA ILE A 92 1.43 -12.77 27.49
C ILE A 92 0.14 -13.60 27.57
N TYR A 93 0.09 -14.66 26.77
CA TYR A 93 -1.00 -15.63 26.79
C TYR A 93 -0.86 -16.59 27.97
N VAL A 94 -1.99 -16.95 28.59
CA VAL A 94 -2.05 -17.81 29.77
C VAL A 94 -3.01 -18.95 29.47
N SER A 95 -2.47 -20.17 29.42
CA SER A 95 -3.18 -21.38 29.00
C SER A 95 -3.43 -22.35 30.16
N GLY A 96 -4.33 -23.31 29.96
CA GLY A 96 -4.54 -24.44 30.88
C GLY A 96 -5.71 -24.26 31.83
N SER A 97 -6.45 -23.15 31.74
CA SER A 97 -7.65 -22.89 32.54
C SER A 97 -8.71 -23.98 32.32
N ASN A 98 -9.04 -24.30 31.07
CA ASN A 98 -10.00 -25.35 30.72
C ASN A 98 -9.58 -26.73 31.25
N GLN A 99 -8.28 -27.08 31.14
CA GLN A 99 -7.74 -28.36 31.62
C GLN A 99 -7.86 -28.51 33.14
N LEU A 100 -7.79 -27.38 33.86
CA LEU A 100 -7.97 -27.29 35.30
C LEU A 100 -9.45 -27.15 35.70
N GLY A 101 -10.39 -27.08 34.75
CA GLY A 101 -11.80 -26.83 35.01
C GLY A 101 -12.12 -25.40 35.44
N LEU A 102 -11.20 -24.46 35.24
CA LEU A 102 -11.43 -23.03 35.43
C LEU A 102 -12.20 -22.48 34.24
N THR A 103 -13.42 -22.03 34.47
CA THR A 103 -14.18 -21.25 33.50
C THR A 103 -14.10 -19.79 33.88
N LEU A 104 -13.07 -19.10 33.37
CA LEU A 104 -13.03 -17.64 33.43
C LEU A 104 -13.98 -17.10 32.36
N ASP A 105 -14.95 -16.32 32.78
CA ASP A 105 -15.84 -15.59 31.87
C ASP A 105 -15.35 -14.14 31.70
N LYS A 106 -15.98 -13.41 30.78
CA LYS A 106 -15.59 -12.04 30.42
C LYS A 106 -15.59 -11.06 31.59
N SER A 107 -16.33 -11.32 32.68
CA SER A 107 -16.36 -10.45 33.85
C SER A 107 -15.01 -10.33 34.58
N PHE A 108 -14.05 -11.21 34.28
CA PHE A 108 -12.70 -11.15 34.81
C PHE A 108 -11.78 -10.18 34.06
N ILE A 109 -12.20 -9.66 32.89
CA ILE A 109 -11.43 -8.65 32.16
C ILE A 109 -11.34 -7.37 32.99
N GLY A 110 -10.13 -6.82 33.10
CA GLY A 110 -9.82 -5.69 33.97
C GLY A 110 -9.35 -6.11 35.36
N ASN A 111 -9.49 -7.37 35.77
CA ASN A 111 -8.93 -7.82 37.05
C ASN A 111 -7.40 -7.79 37.00
N GLU A 112 -6.79 -7.24 38.05
CA GLU A 112 -5.37 -7.42 38.31
C GLU A 112 -5.17 -8.76 39.00
N VAL A 113 -4.33 -9.60 38.41
CA VAL A 113 -4.08 -10.98 38.86
C VAL A 113 -2.59 -11.23 39.01
N LYS A 114 -2.26 -12.08 39.97
CA LYS A 114 -0.96 -12.74 40.09
C LYS A 114 -1.10 -14.16 39.57
N ILE A 115 -0.25 -14.52 38.63
CA ILE A 115 -0.21 -15.83 37.99
C ILE A 115 1.07 -16.55 38.42
N LEU A 116 0.92 -17.79 38.86
CA LEU A 116 1.99 -18.76 39.02
C LEU A 116 1.84 -19.81 37.93
N GLY A 117 2.87 -20.04 37.13
CA GLY A 117 2.80 -21.06 36.08
C GLY A 117 4.16 -21.43 35.53
N VAL A 118 4.16 -22.15 34.41
CA VAL A 118 5.37 -22.58 33.71
C VAL A 118 5.39 -21.93 32.34
N LYS A 119 6.48 -21.25 32.00
CA LYS A 119 6.68 -20.72 30.65
C LYS A 119 6.76 -21.88 29.66
N LYS A 120 5.96 -21.80 28.61
CA LYS A 120 5.89 -22.76 27.51
C LYS A 120 6.01 -22.05 26.16
N VAL A 121 6.57 -22.75 25.17
CA VAL A 121 6.44 -22.39 23.75
C VAL A 121 5.69 -23.51 23.03
N VAL A 122 4.45 -23.25 22.62
CA VAL A 122 3.57 -24.25 21.97
C VAL A 122 3.06 -23.69 20.65
N ASN A 123 3.32 -24.35 19.53
CA ASN A 123 2.93 -23.84 18.19
C ASN A 123 3.40 -22.40 17.94
N GLU A 124 4.65 -22.10 18.33
CA GLU A 124 5.28 -20.76 18.27
C GLU A 124 4.70 -19.75 19.29
N ILE A 125 3.76 -20.19 20.14
CA ILE A 125 3.12 -19.37 21.15
C ILE A 125 3.91 -19.35 22.45
N ILE A 126 4.43 -18.18 22.81
CA ILE A 126 5.02 -17.93 24.12
C ILE A 126 3.89 -17.70 25.12
N GLN A 127 3.76 -18.60 26.09
CA GLN A 127 2.66 -18.61 27.04
C GLN A 127 3.10 -19.02 28.44
N ILE A 128 2.23 -18.77 29.41
CA ILE A 128 2.32 -19.33 30.76
C ILE A 128 1.26 -20.42 30.89
N GLU A 129 1.69 -21.66 31.13
CA GLU A 129 0.80 -22.79 31.39
C GLU A 129 0.53 -22.91 32.90
N LEU A 130 -0.74 -22.79 33.28
CA LEU A 130 -1.21 -22.97 34.66
C LEU A 130 -1.01 -24.42 35.10
N GLN A 131 -0.61 -24.63 36.35
CA GLN A 131 -0.30 -25.97 36.88
C GLN A 131 -1.35 -26.49 37.88
N SER A 132 -2.15 -25.58 38.47
CA SER A 132 -3.17 -25.91 39.47
C SER A 132 -4.23 -24.81 39.58
N LEU A 133 -5.34 -25.08 40.29
CA LEU A 133 -6.37 -24.07 40.56
C LEU A 133 -5.84 -22.84 41.33
N ASP A 134 -4.84 -23.03 42.19
CA ASP A 134 -4.22 -21.97 43.00
C ASP A 134 -3.20 -21.13 42.21
N SER A 135 -3.08 -21.39 40.90
CA SER A 135 -2.15 -20.68 40.00
C SER A 135 -2.58 -19.25 39.69
N ILE A 136 -3.79 -18.83 40.07
CA ILE A 136 -4.31 -17.47 39.85
C ILE A 136 -4.80 -16.89 41.17
N GLU A 137 -4.25 -15.73 41.55
CA GLU A 137 -4.70 -14.93 42.69
C GLU A 137 -5.20 -13.58 42.17
N THR A 138 -6.49 -13.28 42.36
CA THR A 138 -7.04 -11.95 42.03
C THR A 138 -6.60 -10.94 43.09
N LEU A 139 -5.79 -9.98 42.69
CA LEU A 139 -5.30 -8.89 43.56
C LEU A 139 -6.30 -7.75 43.62
N ASN A 140 -6.93 -7.42 42.48
CA ASN A 140 -7.93 -6.36 42.37
C ASN A 140 -8.99 -6.72 41.31
N GLN A 141 -10.27 -6.66 41.68
CA GLN A 141 -11.41 -6.96 40.79
C GLN A 141 -11.74 -5.82 39.79
N GLN A 142 -11.06 -4.68 39.89
CA GLN A 142 -11.12 -3.57 38.94
C GLN A 142 -9.73 -2.91 38.87
N GLY A 143 -8.79 -3.65 38.31
CA GLY A 143 -7.49 -3.09 37.92
C GLY A 143 -7.64 -2.00 36.86
N VAL A 144 -6.58 -1.21 36.68
CA VAL A 144 -6.56 -0.18 35.63
C VAL A 144 -6.24 -0.86 34.30
N MET A 145 -7.20 -0.88 33.39
CA MET A 145 -6.96 -1.35 32.03
C MET A 145 -5.80 -0.57 31.40
N PRO A 146 -4.81 -1.27 30.79
CA PRO A 146 -3.78 -0.60 30.02
C PRO A 146 -4.40 0.25 28.90
N ASN A 147 -3.82 1.41 28.63
CA ASN A 147 -4.20 2.16 27.43
C ASN A 147 -3.81 1.35 26.19
N PRO A 148 -4.74 1.12 25.24
CA PRO A 148 -4.41 0.45 23.99
C PRO A 148 -3.31 1.19 23.22
N LEU A 149 -2.40 0.44 22.60
CA LEU A 149 -1.39 1.00 21.71
C LEU A 149 -1.98 1.21 20.32
N ILE A 150 -1.83 2.41 19.77
CA ILE A 150 -2.36 2.73 18.45
C ILE A 150 -1.43 2.16 17.39
N VAL A 151 -1.98 1.35 16.48
CA VAL A 151 -1.24 0.71 15.38
C VAL A 151 -1.91 1.02 14.06
N SER A 152 -1.18 1.73 13.19
CA SER A 152 -1.60 2.05 11.83
C SER A 152 -0.90 1.19 10.77
N ASP A 153 0.34 0.76 11.05
CA ASP A 153 1.15 -0.07 10.15
C ASP A 153 1.14 -1.55 10.56
N PHE A 154 0.40 -2.36 9.80
CA PHE A 154 0.23 -3.78 10.06
C PHE A 154 1.51 -4.61 9.78
N SER A 155 2.53 -4.05 9.13
CA SER A 155 3.83 -4.72 8.99
C SER A 155 4.52 -4.90 10.35
N THR A 156 4.16 -4.08 11.34
CA THR A 156 4.79 -4.02 12.67
C THR A 156 4.07 -4.83 13.75
N LEU A 157 2.99 -5.56 13.41
CA LEU A 157 2.10 -6.17 14.41
C LEU A 157 2.81 -7.14 15.38
N ASN A 158 3.81 -7.87 14.90
CA ASN A 158 4.59 -8.79 15.73
C ASN A 158 5.31 -8.10 16.90
N LEU A 159 5.49 -6.77 16.87
CA LEU A 159 6.04 -5.98 17.99
C LEU A 159 5.05 -5.83 19.17
N TYR A 160 3.77 -6.14 18.94
CA TYR A 160 2.68 -5.93 19.89
C TYR A 160 2.07 -7.25 20.39
N GLU A 161 2.77 -8.36 20.19
CA GLU A 161 2.37 -9.69 20.63
C GLU A 161 1.91 -9.71 22.11
N GLY A 162 0.71 -10.23 22.35
CA GLY A 162 0.08 -10.33 23.66
C GLY A 162 -0.44 -9.02 24.25
N ARG A 163 -0.27 -7.88 23.56
CA ARG A 163 -0.64 -6.54 24.08
C ARG A 163 -1.97 -6.06 23.53
N LEU A 164 -2.66 -5.25 24.34
CA LEU A 164 -3.84 -4.50 23.95
C LEU A 164 -3.46 -3.39 22.96
N ILE A 165 -4.03 -3.45 21.76
CA ILE A 165 -3.81 -2.50 20.68
C ILE A 165 -5.14 -1.97 20.14
N THR A 166 -5.10 -0.79 19.53
CA THR A 166 -6.15 -0.24 18.68
C THR A 166 -5.62 -0.15 17.26
N LEU A 167 -6.16 -0.96 16.37
CA LEU A 167 -5.96 -0.81 14.94
C LEU A 167 -6.84 0.33 14.44
N ILE A 168 -6.25 1.32 13.79
CA ILE A 168 -7.00 2.47 13.30
C ILE A 168 -7.27 2.41 11.80
N ASN A 169 -8.41 2.98 11.38
CA ASN A 169 -8.81 3.08 9.97
C ASN A 169 -8.80 1.73 9.23
N VAL A 170 -9.37 0.70 9.84
CA VAL A 170 -9.38 -0.64 9.25
C VAL A 170 -10.67 -0.91 8.50
N ASN A 171 -10.59 -1.59 7.37
CA ASN A 171 -11.73 -2.10 6.65
C ASN A 171 -12.05 -3.53 7.13
N ILE A 172 -13.31 -3.78 7.46
CA ILE A 172 -13.80 -5.12 7.77
C ILE A 172 -14.09 -5.85 6.45
N GLY A 173 -13.25 -6.83 6.13
CA GLY A 173 -13.37 -7.68 4.96
C GLY A 173 -14.29 -8.88 5.17
N GLU A 174 -14.00 -9.98 4.48
CA GLU A 174 -14.86 -11.16 4.46
C GLU A 174 -15.09 -11.76 5.86
N LYS A 175 -16.36 -12.02 6.18
CA LYS A 175 -16.75 -12.77 7.37
C LYS A 175 -16.54 -14.26 7.11
N LEU A 176 -15.60 -14.85 7.86
CA LEU A 176 -15.35 -16.28 7.91
C LEU A 176 -16.23 -16.93 8.98
N GLU A 177 -16.31 -18.25 8.98
CA GLU A 177 -17.18 -19.03 9.88
C GLU A 177 -17.00 -18.64 11.36
N ASN A 178 -15.76 -18.39 11.81
CA ASN A 178 -15.43 -17.99 13.19
C ASN A 178 -14.45 -16.81 13.27
N ALA A 179 -14.26 -16.07 12.19
CA ALA A 179 -13.31 -14.96 12.12
C ALA A 179 -13.76 -13.90 11.11
N THR A 180 -13.08 -12.79 11.05
CA THR A 180 -13.34 -11.74 10.07
C THR A 180 -12.01 -11.14 9.64
N GLN A 181 -11.86 -10.96 8.35
CA GLN A 181 -10.67 -10.34 7.81
C GLN A 181 -10.68 -8.85 8.14
N ILE A 182 -9.57 -8.32 8.64
CA ILE A 182 -9.35 -6.89 8.86
C ILE A 182 -8.25 -6.45 7.90
N LYS A 183 -8.48 -5.37 7.16
CA LYS A 183 -7.54 -4.86 6.16
C LYS A 183 -7.16 -3.41 6.44
N ASN A 184 -5.90 -3.08 6.20
CA ASN A 184 -5.47 -1.71 5.91
C ASN A 184 -4.91 -1.65 4.47
N GLN A 185 -4.39 -0.49 4.05
CA GLN A 185 -3.85 -0.29 2.70
C GLN A 185 -2.70 -1.27 2.32
N ASN A 186 -2.01 -1.86 3.29
CA ASN A 186 -0.75 -2.57 3.09
C ASN A 186 -0.79 -4.07 3.46
N ARG A 187 -1.76 -4.52 4.29
CA ARG A 187 -1.84 -5.91 4.77
C ARG A 187 -3.25 -6.27 5.25
N SER A 188 -3.57 -7.57 5.19
CA SER A 188 -4.77 -8.16 5.80
C SER A 188 -4.40 -9.05 6.99
N VAL A 189 -5.20 -9.03 8.06
CA VAL A 189 -5.10 -9.90 9.24
C VAL A 189 -6.43 -10.59 9.55
N ILE A 190 -6.42 -11.69 10.28
CA ILE A 190 -7.63 -12.48 10.58
C ILE A 190 -8.04 -12.26 12.03
N ALA A 191 -8.97 -11.35 12.29
CA ALA A 191 -9.46 -11.14 13.65
C ALA A 191 -10.58 -12.14 14.01
N ARG A 192 -10.55 -12.70 15.22
CA ARG A 192 -11.69 -13.48 15.73
C ARG A 192 -12.56 -12.59 16.60
N PHE A 193 -13.72 -12.25 16.06
CA PHE A 193 -14.74 -11.52 16.79
C PHE A 193 -15.65 -12.48 17.54
N PHE A 194 -15.47 -12.62 18.85
CA PHE A 194 -16.37 -13.41 19.69
C PHE A 194 -17.70 -12.67 19.89
N GLY A 195 -18.63 -12.88 18.96
CA GLY A 195 -19.93 -12.20 18.89
C GLY A 195 -20.26 -11.60 17.52
N GLY A 196 -19.29 -11.58 16.59
CA GLY A 196 -19.41 -10.98 15.26
C GLY A 196 -19.64 -9.46 15.33
N PRO A 197 -18.84 -8.64 14.65
CA PRO A 197 -19.11 -7.22 14.63
C PRO A 197 -20.31 -7.01 13.68
N ASN A 198 -21.32 -6.25 14.12
CA ASN A 198 -22.54 -6.01 13.35
C ASN A 198 -22.29 -4.86 12.36
N VAL A 199 -21.24 -4.99 11.53
CA VAL A 199 -20.70 -3.92 10.67
C VAL A 199 -20.70 -4.40 9.23
N SER A 200 -20.95 -3.47 8.32
CA SER A 200 -20.96 -3.75 6.89
C SER A 200 -19.53 -3.82 6.35
N ASN A 201 -19.30 -4.54 5.25
CA ASN A 201 -17.97 -4.70 4.61
C ASN A 201 -17.34 -3.39 4.08
N ARG A 202 -17.89 -2.22 4.44
CA ARG A 202 -17.53 -0.90 3.89
C ARG A 202 -17.19 0.16 4.92
N ASP A 203 -17.33 -0.14 6.21
CA ASP A 203 -17.10 0.84 7.27
C ASP A 203 -15.62 0.80 7.70
N PHE A 204 -14.95 1.96 7.65
CA PHE A 204 -13.67 2.14 8.33
C PHE A 204 -13.94 2.25 9.83
N VAL A 205 -13.44 1.31 10.60
CA VAL A 205 -13.60 1.29 12.05
C VAL A 205 -12.25 1.23 12.74
N ASP A 206 -12.22 1.64 14.00
CA ASP A 206 -11.09 1.37 14.88
C ASP A 206 -11.39 0.09 15.67
N VAL A 207 -10.48 -0.88 15.66
CA VAL A 207 -10.66 -2.18 16.31
C VAL A 207 -9.68 -2.30 17.46
N THR A 208 -10.20 -2.40 18.68
CA THR A 208 -9.39 -2.59 19.89
C THR A 208 -9.43 -4.04 20.34
N GLY A 209 -8.27 -4.63 20.58
CA GLY A 209 -8.15 -6.02 21.04
C GLY A 209 -6.72 -6.38 21.37
N VAL A 210 -6.50 -7.61 21.82
CA VAL A 210 -5.15 -8.14 22.05
C VAL A 210 -4.66 -8.83 20.79
N PHE A 211 -3.50 -8.43 20.28
CA PHE A 211 -2.87 -9.06 19.12
C PHE A 211 -2.05 -10.28 19.54
N TYR A 212 -2.12 -11.35 18.76
CA TYR A 212 -1.42 -12.60 19.03
C TYR A 212 -1.24 -13.43 17.74
N HIS A 213 -0.07 -13.99 17.46
CA HIS A 213 0.22 -14.78 16.25
C HIS A 213 0.22 -16.29 16.53
N SER A 214 -0.51 -17.05 15.70
CA SER A 214 -0.48 -18.52 15.72
C SER A 214 -0.35 -19.08 14.31
N SER A 215 0.65 -19.94 14.10
CA SER A 215 0.84 -20.69 12.84
C SER A 215 -0.35 -21.59 12.45
N THR A 216 -1.21 -21.94 13.42
CA THR A 216 -2.40 -22.78 13.19
C THR A 216 -3.69 -21.98 13.01
N ALA A 217 -3.75 -20.75 13.51
CA ALA A 217 -4.97 -19.94 13.56
C ALA A 217 -4.87 -18.59 12.83
N GLY A 218 -3.67 -18.20 12.37
CA GLY A 218 -3.36 -16.89 11.78
C GLY A 218 -3.02 -15.80 12.82
N ASP A 219 -2.76 -14.59 12.32
CA ASP A 219 -2.65 -13.34 13.11
C ASP A 219 -3.99 -13.04 13.78
N LEU A 220 -4.10 -13.32 15.07
CA LEU A 220 -5.34 -13.32 15.85
C LEU A 220 -5.48 -12.06 16.69
N ILE A 221 -6.60 -11.35 16.55
CA ILE A 221 -7.00 -10.29 17.48
C ILE A 221 -8.18 -10.78 18.31
N ILE A 222 -7.99 -10.87 19.63
CA ILE A 222 -9.07 -11.19 20.57
C ILE A 222 -9.59 -9.87 21.14
N ILE A 223 -10.80 -9.50 20.75
CA ILE A 223 -11.41 -8.24 21.15
C ILE A 223 -11.93 -8.35 22.58
N ASN A 224 -11.42 -7.45 23.42
CA ASN A 224 -11.99 -7.11 24.71
C ASN A 224 -13.42 -6.59 24.48
N ASN A 225 -14.42 -7.24 25.07
CA ASN A 225 -15.60 -6.49 25.51
C ASN A 225 -16.30 -7.21 26.65
N ASN A 226 -16.37 -6.50 27.77
CA ASN A 226 -17.39 -6.64 28.80
C ASN A 226 -18.79 -6.36 28.22
N GLY A 227 -19.28 -7.14 27.26
CA GLY A 227 -20.70 -7.14 26.82
C GLY A 227 -21.23 -5.86 26.15
N ASP A 228 -20.69 -4.69 26.45
CA ASP A 228 -20.86 -3.47 25.72
C ASP A 228 -19.81 -3.50 24.64
N VAL A 229 -20.23 -3.64 23.38
CA VAL A 229 -19.57 -3.00 22.25
C VAL A 229 -18.85 -1.77 22.80
N VAL A 230 -17.50 -1.73 22.86
CA VAL A 230 -16.71 -0.48 22.98
C VAL A 230 -17.56 0.50 22.22
N GLU A 231 -18.27 1.34 22.99
CA GLU A 231 -19.42 2.13 22.54
C GLU A 231 -19.04 2.48 21.14
N SER A 232 -19.70 1.89 20.13
CA SER A 232 -19.30 2.12 18.74
C SER A 232 -19.25 3.62 18.72
N VAL A 233 -18.04 4.19 18.69
CA VAL A 233 -17.91 5.63 18.87
C VAL A 233 -18.35 6.00 17.50
N TYR A 234 -19.67 6.15 17.38
CA TYR A 234 -20.33 6.75 16.26
C TYR A 234 -19.62 8.07 16.28
N ILE A 235 -18.62 8.17 15.42
CA ILE A 235 -18.02 9.42 15.10
C ILE A 235 -19.25 10.22 14.72
N THR A 236 -19.65 11.16 15.59
CA THR A 236 -20.83 12.00 15.33
C THR A 236 -20.64 12.56 13.93
N ASP A 237 -21.71 12.78 13.17
CA ASP A 237 -21.57 13.31 11.82
C ASP A 237 -20.68 14.57 11.77
N GLU A 238 -20.66 15.36 12.84
CA GLU A 238 -19.74 16.49 13.04
C GLU A 238 -18.26 16.07 13.15
N ASN A 239 -17.95 15.07 13.96
CA ASN A 239 -16.61 14.47 14.04
C ASN A 239 -16.20 13.76 12.72
N LYS A 240 -17.14 13.17 11.96
CA LYS A 240 -16.87 12.55 10.66
C LYS A 240 -16.49 13.63 9.65
N LEU A 241 -17.27 14.71 9.60
CA LEU A 241 -16.97 15.88 8.78
C LEU A 241 -15.66 16.57 9.21
N ASN A 242 -15.37 16.69 10.50
CA ASN A 242 -14.10 17.24 10.97
C ASN A 242 -12.91 16.36 10.61
N LYS A 243 -13.05 15.03 10.66
CA LYS A 243 -12.03 14.09 10.19
C LYS A 243 -11.80 14.25 8.69
N ALA A 244 -12.88 14.22 7.89
CA ALA A 244 -12.81 14.45 6.46
C ALA A 244 -12.18 15.81 6.14
N TYR A 245 -12.56 16.88 6.85
CA TYR A 245 -11.95 18.20 6.71
C TYR A 245 -10.44 18.18 6.93
N ASN A 246 -9.95 17.50 7.97
CA ASN A 246 -8.52 17.47 8.26
C ASN A 246 -7.72 16.59 7.28
N GLN A 247 -8.34 15.52 6.77
CA GLN A 247 -7.67 14.52 5.91
C GLN A 247 -7.82 14.79 4.41
N PHE A 248 -8.91 15.44 4.01
CA PHE A 248 -9.23 15.66 2.60
C PHE A 248 -8.26 16.65 1.97
N THR A 249 -7.56 16.20 0.94
CA THR A 249 -6.61 17.00 0.17
C THR A 249 -6.88 16.78 -1.31
N ILE A 250 -6.67 17.84 -2.09
CA ILE A 250 -6.54 17.74 -3.55
C ILE A 250 -5.12 18.20 -3.93
N PRO A 251 -4.62 17.85 -5.13
CA PRO A 251 -3.35 18.35 -5.61
C PRO A 251 -3.31 19.88 -5.64
N ASN A 252 -2.14 20.45 -5.36
CA ASN A 252 -1.94 21.90 -5.36
C ASN A 252 -1.89 22.46 -6.80
N GLU A 253 -1.59 21.60 -7.77
CA GLU A 253 -1.66 21.87 -9.20
C GLU A 253 -2.57 20.81 -9.85
N ILE A 254 -3.56 21.23 -10.63
CA ILE A 254 -4.56 20.34 -11.27
C ILE A 254 -4.82 20.76 -12.71
N THR A 255 -5.21 19.83 -13.57
CA THR A 255 -5.57 20.08 -14.97
C THR A 255 -7.05 20.38 -15.15
N LEU A 256 -7.49 20.83 -16.33
CA LEU A 256 -8.91 21.12 -16.60
C LEU A 256 -9.79 19.85 -16.61
N ASP A 257 -9.21 18.72 -16.97
CA ASP A 257 -9.85 17.41 -16.95
C ASP A 257 -9.79 16.72 -15.57
N TYR A 258 -9.15 17.35 -14.58
CA TYR A 258 -9.18 16.87 -13.21
C TYR A 258 -10.62 16.85 -12.70
N LEU A 259 -11.17 15.65 -12.56
CA LEU A 259 -12.50 15.44 -12.01
C LEU A 259 -12.46 15.70 -10.50
N LEU A 260 -13.11 16.77 -10.06
CA LEU A 260 -13.20 17.09 -8.65
C LEU A 260 -13.97 15.97 -7.92
N PRO A 261 -13.44 15.43 -6.80
CA PRO A 261 -14.11 14.37 -6.06
C PRO A 261 -15.52 14.79 -5.65
N ASN A 262 -16.55 14.01 -6.00
CA ASN A 262 -17.94 14.30 -5.63
C ASN A 262 -18.38 13.65 -4.32
N ARG A 263 -17.49 12.91 -3.67
CA ARG A 263 -17.69 12.27 -2.37
C ARG A 263 -16.33 12.02 -1.71
N TYR A 264 -16.29 12.01 -0.38
CA TYR A 264 -15.14 11.56 0.41
C TYR A 264 -15.24 10.05 0.68
N ASP A 265 -16.45 9.59 1.01
CA ASP A 265 -16.84 8.19 1.18
C ASP A 265 -18.32 8.00 0.80
N ASP A 266 -18.94 6.88 1.18
CA ASP A 266 -20.34 6.58 0.88
C ASP A 266 -21.34 7.49 1.63
N GLU A 267 -20.93 8.15 2.72
CA GLU A 267 -21.79 9.01 3.56
C GLU A 267 -21.56 10.52 3.34
N ILE A 268 -20.32 10.92 3.05
CA ILE A 268 -19.92 12.31 2.90
C ILE A 268 -19.88 12.67 1.41
N MET A 269 -20.89 13.43 0.97
CA MET A 269 -20.93 14.00 -0.37
C MET A 269 -20.11 15.28 -0.42
N ILE A 270 -19.43 15.52 -1.55
CA ILE A 270 -18.68 16.75 -1.80
C ILE A 270 -19.33 17.47 -2.97
N SER A 271 -19.61 18.75 -2.75
CA SER A 271 -19.98 19.68 -3.81
C SER A 271 -18.95 20.81 -3.87
N TRP A 272 -18.77 21.37 -5.05
CA TRP A 272 -17.69 22.33 -5.30
C TRP A 272 -18.24 23.66 -5.77
N THR A 273 -17.62 24.73 -5.30
CA THR A 273 -17.82 26.08 -5.81
C THR A 273 -16.47 26.76 -6.00
N THR A 274 -16.46 27.87 -6.72
CA THR A 274 -15.29 28.73 -6.90
C THR A 274 -15.73 30.18 -6.87
N ASP A 275 -14.89 31.05 -6.32
CA ASP A 275 -15.08 32.50 -6.35
C ASP A 275 -14.42 33.15 -7.58
N SER A 276 -13.70 32.36 -8.38
CA SER A 276 -13.03 32.81 -9.59
C SER A 276 -14.05 33.19 -10.65
N LYS A 277 -13.81 34.32 -11.33
CA LYS A 277 -14.65 34.79 -12.45
C LYS A 277 -14.27 34.17 -13.78
N ASP A 278 -13.16 33.44 -13.83
CA ASP A 278 -12.57 32.92 -15.05
C ASP A 278 -12.91 31.44 -15.28
N VAL A 279 -13.49 30.76 -14.29
CA VAL A 279 -13.88 29.35 -14.36
C VAL A 279 -15.29 29.11 -13.81
N LEU A 280 -15.92 28.06 -14.28
CA LEU A 280 -17.18 27.51 -13.79
C LEU A 280 -16.96 26.05 -13.39
N ILE A 281 -17.67 25.59 -12.36
CA ILE A 281 -17.70 24.16 -12.01
C ILE A 281 -19.02 23.58 -12.51
N LYS A 282 -18.95 22.58 -13.38
CA LYS A 282 -20.12 21.89 -13.94
C LYS A 282 -19.87 20.39 -13.91
N ASP A 283 -20.79 19.65 -13.30
CA ASP A 283 -20.70 18.19 -13.16
C ASP A 283 -19.37 17.71 -12.53
N ASN A 284 -18.78 18.54 -11.66
CA ASN A 284 -17.46 18.38 -11.02
C ASN A 284 -16.24 18.54 -11.94
N TYR A 285 -16.44 18.98 -13.19
CA TYR A 285 -15.37 19.47 -14.05
C TYR A 285 -15.20 20.98 -13.93
N ILE A 286 -13.99 21.45 -14.21
CA ILE A 286 -13.64 22.87 -14.23
C ILE A 286 -13.65 23.33 -15.69
N GLU A 287 -14.60 24.20 -16.03
CA GLU A 287 -14.73 24.80 -17.35
C GLU A 287 -14.15 26.23 -17.34
N LYS A 288 -13.29 26.58 -18.30
CA LYS A 288 -12.83 27.96 -18.50
C LYS A 288 -13.94 28.80 -19.15
N LEU A 289 -14.15 30.02 -18.66
CA LEU A 289 -15.10 30.97 -19.24
C LEU A 289 -14.45 31.91 -20.28
N ASN A 290 -13.12 32.05 -20.27
CA ASN A 290 -12.34 32.91 -21.16
C ASN A 290 -11.13 32.15 -21.75
N ASN A 291 -10.68 32.55 -22.95
CA ASN A 291 -9.45 32.04 -23.60
C ASN A 291 -8.17 32.58 -22.94
N LEU A 292 -7.98 32.32 -21.64
CA LEU A 292 -6.77 32.67 -20.92
C LEU A 292 -5.72 31.56 -21.13
N THR A 293 -4.60 31.94 -21.74
CA THR A 293 -3.49 31.06 -22.19
C THR A 293 -2.38 30.89 -21.15
N THR A 294 -2.67 31.03 -19.86
CA THR A 294 -1.66 30.93 -18.79
C THR A 294 -2.20 30.16 -17.58
N ASN A 295 -1.28 29.49 -16.87
CA ASN A 295 -1.53 28.89 -15.55
C ASN A 295 -2.34 29.83 -14.66
N LEU A 296 -3.48 29.38 -14.17
CA LEU A 296 -4.43 30.20 -13.41
C LEU A 296 -4.47 29.70 -11.97
N THR A 297 -4.22 30.58 -11.01
CA THR A 297 -4.45 30.25 -9.59
C THR A 297 -5.90 30.57 -9.25
N ILE A 298 -6.67 29.56 -8.84
CA ILE A 298 -8.07 29.69 -8.43
C ILE A 298 -8.26 29.22 -7.00
N ASN A 299 -9.31 29.73 -6.36
CA ASN A 299 -9.80 29.21 -5.10
C ASN A 299 -10.98 28.26 -5.36
N LEU A 300 -10.87 27.04 -4.87
CA LEU A 300 -11.92 26.03 -4.87
C LEU A 300 -12.43 25.83 -3.45
N VAL A 301 -13.75 25.82 -3.28
CA VAL A 301 -14.40 25.56 -2.00
C VAL A 301 -15.11 24.21 -2.08
N ALA A 302 -14.58 23.22 -1.36
CA ALA A 302 -15.21 21.92 -1.18
C ALA A 302 -16.20 21.99 -0.02
N ARG A 303 -17.48 21.83 -0.31
CA ARG A 303 -18.53 21.67 0.70
C ARG A 303 -18.78 20.18 0.90
N MET A 304 -18.29 19.67 2.03
CA MET A 304 -18.52 18.30 2.50
C MET A 304 -19.82 18.26 3.31
N SER A 305 -20.72 17.33 3.02
CA SER A 305 -22.02 17.23 3.69
C SER A 305 -22.42 15.79 4.01
N ILE A 306 -23.05 15.62 5.18
CA ILE A 306 -23.73 14.38 5.59
C ILE A 306 -25.22 14.69 5.71
N GLY A 307 -26.05 13.98 4.94
CA GLY A 307 -27.49 14.26 4.87
C GLY A 307 -27.79 15.69 4.38
N SER A 308 -28.91 16.26 4.82
CA SER A 308 -29.37 17.59 4.37
C SER A 308 -29.02 18.74 5.29
N GLU A 309 -28.57 18.48 6.53
CA GLU A 309 -28.48 19.52 7.56
C GLU A 309 -27.04 19.84 7.99
N LEU A 310 -26.08 18.92 7.81
CA LEU A 310 -24.73 19.08 8.32
C LEU A 310 -23.71 19.18 7.18
N SER A 311 -22.92 20.25 7.19
CA SER A 311 -21.87 20.47 6.21
C SER A 311 -20.71 21.29 6.77
N ILE A 312 -19.51 21.08 6.21
CA ILE A 312 -18.31 21.88 6.46
C ILE A 312 -17.67 22.26 5.13
N GLU A 313 -17.07 23.45 5.04
CA GLU A 313 -16.42 23.96 3.84
C GLU A 313 -14.91 24.02 4.04
N LYS A 314 -14.16 23.56 3.04
CA LYS A 314 -12.69 23.63 2.99
C LYS A 314 -12.24 24.32 1.72
N GLU A 315 -11.38 25.31 1.87
CA GLU A 315 -10.81 26.08 0.77
C GLU A 315 -9.50 25.46 0.28
N PHE A 316 -9.30 25.51 -1.03
CA PHE A 316 -8.09 25.06 -1.71
C PHE A 316 -7.66 26.12 -2.71
N THR A 317 -6.46 26.66 -2.53
CA THR A 317 -5.79 27.45 -3.56
C THR A 317 -5.06 26.48 -4.49
N VAL A 318 -5.54 26.35 -5.72
CA VAL A 318 -4.95 25.44 -6.72
C VAL A 318 -4.48 26.21 -7.93
N LYS A 319 -3.40 25.72 -8.54
CA LYS A 319 -2.91 26.19 -9.83
C LYS A 319 -3.47 25.28 -10.92
N LEU A 320 -4.37 25.81 -11.74
CA LEU A 320 -4.79 25.17 -12.97
C LEU A 320 -3.62 25.20 -13.95
N VAL A 321 -3.15 24.02 -14.32
CA VAL A 321 -2.11 23.80 -15.33
C VAL A 321 -2.76 23.19 -16.57
N GLU A 322 -2.39 23.67 -17.75
CA GLU A 322 -2.61 22.90 -18.98
C GLU A 322 -1.46 21.89 -19.05
N GLU A 323 -1.66 20.72 -18.46
CA GLU A 323 -0.69 19.62 -18.57
C GLU A 323 -1.29 18.45 -19.34
N THR A 324 -0.49 17.93 -20.25
CA THR A 324 -0.81 16.94 -21.28
C THR A 324 -0.38 15.56 -20.80
N TYR A 325 -1.00 14.45 -21.25
CA TYR A 325 -0.76 13.10 -20.70
C TYR A 325 0.71 12.66 -20.62
N TRP A 326 1.58 13.17 -21.49
CA TRP A 326 3.01 12.86 -21.41
C TRP A 326 3.69 13.51 -20.19
N SER A 327 3.16 14.58 -19.60
CA SER A 327 3.71 15.15 -18.36
C SER A 327 3.53 14.17 -17.18
N LEU A 328 2.40 13.45 -17.12
CA LEU A 328 2.16 12.38 -16.14
C LEU A 328 3.13 11.21 -16.34
N ALA A 329 3.36 10.79 -17.59
CA ALA A 329 4.29 9.72 -17.92
C ALA A 329 5.77 10.08 -17.64
N LEU A 330 6.12 11.38 -17.65
CA LEU A 330 7.45 11.87 -17.24
C LEU A 330 7.59 12.07 -15.71
N THR A 331 6.50 12.27 -14.98
CA THR A 331 6.54 12.40 -13.51
C THR A 331 6.82 11.08 -12.79
N GLU A 332 6.58 9.93 -13.42
CA GLU A 332 7.05 8.62 -12.95
C GLU A 332 8.38 8.24 -13.62
N ASN A 333 9.50 8.86 -13.23
CA ASN A 333 10.87 8.37 -13.48
C ASN A 333 11.08 7.62 -14.82
N PHE A 334 10.72 8.21 -15.97
CA PHE A 334 11.06 7.61 -17.27
C PHE A 334 12.58 7.52 -17.37
N TYR A 335 13.11 6.31 -17.20
CA TYR A 335 14.53 6.01 -17.24
C TYR A 335 14.84 5.40 -18.59
N TYR A 336 15.66 6.09 -19.39
CA TYR A 336 16.10 5.56 -20.67
C TYR A 336 17.06 4.39 -20.47
N ASP A 337 16.61 3.19 -20.81
CA ASP A 337 17.36 1.94 -20.85
C ASP A 337 17.49 1.37 -22.26
N GLY A 338 17.12 2.17 -23.27
CA GLY A 338 17.24 1.83 -24.68
C GLY A 338 18.68 1.79 -25.21
N PRO A 339 18.84 1.64 -26.53
CA PRO A 339 20.14 1.44 -27.16
C PRO A 339 21.04 2.66 -26.97
N GLN A 340 22.34 2.42 -26.83
CA GLN A 340 23.31 3.52 -26.75
C GLN A 340 23.51 4.17 -28.11
N PHE A 341 23.71 5.48 -28.12
CA PHE A 341 24.01 6.23 -29.35
C PHE A 341 25.21 5.63 -30.09
N PRO A 342 25.08 5.26 -31.39
CA PRO A 342 26.10 4.52 -32.12
C PRO A 342 27.23 5.45 -32.60
N THR A 343 28.12 5.82 -31.68
CA THR A 343 29.21 6.78 -31.97
C THR A 343 30.16 6.34 -33.09
N GLU A 344 30.32 5.03 -33.28
CA GLU A 344 31.10 4.41 -34.35
C GLU A 344 30.57 4.78 -35.76
N ASP A 345 29.27 5.00 -35.88
CA ASP A 345 28.59 5.22 -37.15
C ASP A 345 28.58 6.68 -37.59
N LEU A 346 29.14 7.59 -36.78
CA LEU A 346 29.38 8.99 -37.15
C LEU A 346 30.30 9.15 -38.36
N SER A 347 31.13 8.14 -38.65
CA SER A 347 32.04 8.12 -39.80
C SER A 347 31.46 7.44 -41.04
N VAL A 348 30.28 6.82 -40.90
CA VAL A 348 29.59 6.09 -41.97
C VAL A 348 28.64 7.03 -42.68
N ASP A 349 28.63 6.97 -44.02
CA ASP A 349 27.77 7.84 -44.83
C ASP A 349 26.30 7.39 -44.76
N PHE A 350 25.46 8.26 -44.18
CA PHE A 350 24.00 8.07 -44.09
C PHE A 350 23.37 7.71 -45.44
N TRP A 351 23.81 8.32 -46.54
CA TRP A 351 23.14 8.19 -47.84
C TRP A 351 23.38 6.85 -48.56
N ASN A 352 24.39 6.09 -48.15
CA ASN A 352 24.88 4.91 -48.88
C ASN A 352 24.45 3.55 -48.29
N ARG A 353 23.37 3.51 -47.49
CA ARG A 353 22.81 2.29 -46.85
C ARG A 353 23.80 1.51 -46.00
N GLY A 354 23.89 1.84 -44.72
CA GLY A 354 24.85 1.19 -43.84
C GLY A 354 24.85 1.61 -42.37
N GLY A 355 23.77 2.16 -41.83
CA GLY A 355 23.75 2.60 -40.43
C GLY A 355 24.33 4.00 -40.20
N GLY A 356 24.66 4.75 -41.26
CA GLY A 356 25.39 6.01 -41.12
C GLY A 356 24.57 7.11 -40.45
N LEU A 357 25.23 7.94 -39.66
CA LEU A 357 24.60 9.07 -38.95
C LEU A 357 24.74 10.39 -39.71
N LEU A 358 23.65 11.16 -39.77
CA LEU A 358 23.61 12.51 -40.32
C LEU A 358 23.11 13.50 -39.28
N LYS A 359 23.95 14.47 -38.93
CA LYS A 359 23.54 15.58 -38.06
C LYS A 359 22.55 16.48 -38.81
N VAL A 360 21.44 16.82 -38.15
CA VAL A 360 20.36 17.62 -38.73
C VAL A 360 19.93 18.74 -37.77
N ASP A 361 19.21 19.72 -38.31
CA ASP A 361 18.55 20.74 -37.48
C ASP A 361 17.05 20.51 -37.51
N PHE A 362 16.42 20.46 -36.34
CA PHE A 362 14.97 20.39 -36.21
C PHE A 362 14.30 21.68 -36.73
N ILE A 363 13.17 21.53 -37.42
CA ILE A 363 12.38 22.64 -37.96
C ILE A 363 11.01 22.73 -37.30
N GLY A 364 10.32 21.59 -37.18
CA GLY A 364 8.95 21.55 -36.68
C GLY A 364 8.34 20.16 -36.74
N CYS A 365 7.26 19.99 -35.99
CA CYS A 365 6.55 18.73 -35.82
C CYS A 365 5.52 18.52 -36.94
N VAL A 366 5.19 17.26 -37.24
CA VAL A 366 4.04 16.90 -38.09
C VAL A 366 3.04 16.12 -37.26
N ASP A 367 3.45 14.97 -36.75
CA ASP A 367 2.68 14.07 -35.90
C ASP A 367 3.62 13.21 -35.03
N GLY A 368 3.12 12.12 -34.44
CA GLY A 368 3.88 11.28 -33.51
C GLY A 368 5.08 10.57 -34.14
N ASP A 369 5.05 10.27 -35.44
CA ASP A 369 6.09 9.51 -36.12
C ASP A 369 6.72 10.24 -37.32
N THR A 370 6.38 11.50 -37.52
CA THR A 370 6.86 12.34 -38.62
C THR A 370 7.26 13.74 -38.13
N ALA A 371 8.40 14.23 -38.61
CA ALA A 371 8.87 15.59 -38.32
C ALA A 371 9.65 16.23 -39.49
N TYR A 372 9.82 17.55 -39.44
CA TYR A 372 10.61 18.31 -40.40
C TYR A 372 12.01 18.59 -39.88
N PHE A 373 13.01 18.35 -40.74
CA PHE A 373 14.40 18.65 -40.46
C PHE A 373 15.06 19.36 -41.64
N TYR A 374 16.09 20.15 -41.36
CA TYR A 374 17.03 20.57 -42.39
C TYR A 374 18.11 19.50 -42.54
N VAL A 375 18.15 18.91 -43.73
CA VAL A 375 19.01 17.78 -44.08
C VAL A 375 20.02 18.22 -45.13
N THR A 376 21.28 17.84 -44.95
CA THR A 376 22.32 18.07 -45.97
C THR A 376 22.28 16.94 -46.98
N GLN A 377 21.89 17.26 -48.22
CA GLN A 377 21.79 16.31 -49.33
C GLN A 377 23.18 15.88 -49.83
N PRO A 378 23.31 14.77 -50.59
CA PRO A 378 24.59 14.29 -51.12
C PRO A 378 25.35 15.34 -51.95
N GLU A 379 24.64 16.21 -52.65
CA GLU A 379 25.20 17.33 -53.43
C GLU A 379 25.64 18.53 -52.57
N GLY A 380 25.42 18.48 -51.26
CA GLY A 380 25.83 19.48 -50.28
C GLY A 380 24.84 20.62 -50.05
N SER A 381 23.68 20.65 -50.72
CA SER A 381 22.59 21.57 -50.41
C SER A 381 21.94 21.19 -49.07
N LYS A 382 21.42 22.20 -48.35
CA LYS A 382 20.64 21.98 -47.13
C LYS A 382 19.16 22.23 -47.44
N GLU A 383 18.34 21.20 -47.29
CA GLU A 383 16.95 21.23 -47.71
C GLU A 383 16.02 20.85 -46.55
N ARG A 384 14.80 21.37 -46.59
CA ARG A 384 13.74 20.94 -45.66
C ARG A 384 13.23 19.58 -46.14
N GLU A 385 13.32 18.57 -45.30
CA GLU A 385 12.79 17.23 -45.55
C GLU A 385 11.70 16.88 -44.54
N THR A 386 10.71 16.12 -45.00
CA THR A 386 9.78 15.41 -44.12
C THR A 386 10.37 14.04 -43.84
N VAL A 387 10.66 13.76 -42.58
CA VAL A 387 11.29 12.51 -42.14
C VAL A 387 10.24 11.66 -41.43
N ARG A 388 10.05 10.43 -41.91
CA ARG A 388 9.22 9.41 -41.27
C ARG A 388 10.11 8.49 -40.45
N PHE A 389 9.72 8.23 -39.22
CA PHE A 389 10.53 7.44 -38.29
C PHE A 389 10.53 5.98 -38.72
N PHE A 390 11.66 5.30 -38.66
CA PHE A 390 11.70 3.86 -38.94
C PHE A 390 10.92 3.06 -37.90
N ALA A 391 10.29 1.98 -38.36
CA ALA A 391 9.75 0.86 -37.58
C ALA A 391 8.75 1.15 -36.44
N VAL A 392 8.21 2.36 -36.37
CA VAL A 392 7.14 2.72 -35.43
C VAL A 392 5.92 3.24 -36.17
N ASP A 393 4.72 3.05 -35.64
CA ASP A 393 3.48 3.62 -36.14
C ASP A 393 2.75 4.27 -34.96
N THR A 394 2.47 5.56 -35.07
CA THR A 394 1.62 6.27 -34.10
C THR A 394 0.24 6.45 -34.70
N GLU A 395 -0.77 6.50 -33.85
CA GLU A 395 -2.10 6.93 -34.26
C GLU A 395 -2.05 8.31 -34.92
N GLU A 396 -2.76 8.45 -36.04
CA GLU A 396 -2.64 9.63 -36.91
C GLU A 396 -3.42 10.80 -36.33
N THR A 397 -2.85 12.01 -36.36
CA THR A 397 -3.59 13.24 -35.97
C THR A 397 -4.39 13.84 -37.13
N HIS A 398 -4.07 13.47 -38.38
CA HIS A 398 -4.63 14.07 -39.57
C HIS A 398 -4.88 13.03 -40.69
N HIS A 399 -5.38 11.84 -40.35
CA HIS A 399 -5.64 10.81 -41.34
C HIS A 399 -6.65 11.32 -42.39
N PRO A 400 -6.33 11.30 -43.71
CA PRO A 400 -7.15 11.95 -44.74
C PRO A 400 -8.60 11.47 -44.84
N LYS A 401 -8.90 10.28 -44.30
CA LYS A 401 -10.25 9.69 -44.30
C LYS A 401 -10.87 9.52 -42.92
N LEU A 402 -10.05 9.36 -41.88
CA LEU A 402 -10.51 9.00 -40.53
C LEU A 402 -10.47 10.19 -39.59
N GLY A 403 -9.77 11.27 -39.94
CA GLY A 403 -9.50 12.38 -39.04
C GLY A 403 -8.37 12.02 -38.07
N ALA A 404 -8.36 12.63 -36.91
CA ALA A 404 -7.47 12.20 -35.84
C ALA A 404 -7.99 10.89 -35.24
N GLU A 405 -7.07 10.04 -34.81
CA GLU A 405 -7.31 8.79 -34.10
C GLU A 405 -7.04 8.98 -32.60
N GLU A 406 -7.71 8.18 -31.77
CA GLU A 406 -7.47 8.12 -30.32
C GLU A 406 -5.99 7.82 -30.08
N TRP A 407 -5.36 8.50 -29.13
CA TRP A 407 -3.92 8.45 -28.82
C TRP A 407 -2.97 9.11 -29.83
N GLY A 408 -3.47 9.66 -30.94
CA GLY A 408 -2.63 10.36 -31.91
C GLY A 408 -2.07 11.69 -31.40
N TYR A 409 -2.89 12.49 -30.71
CA TYR A 409 -2.43 13.76 -30.12
C TYR A 409 -1.41 13.57 -28.99
N PRO A 410 -1.58 12.62 -28.03
CA PRO A 410 -0.54 12.29 -27.06
C PRO A 410 0.82 11.97 -27.69
N ALA A 411 0.84 11.12 -28.72
CA ALA A 411 2.07 10.75 -29.42
C ALA A 411 2.72 11.95 -30.13
N SER A 412 1.90 12.74 -30.84
CA SER A 412 2.34 13.97 -31.52
C SER A 412 2.93 15.00 -30.56
N ASP A 413 2.27 15.23 -29.42
CA ASP A 413 2.70 16.21 -28.44
C ASP A 413 4.00 15.77 -27.73
N TYR A 414 4.13 14.48 -27.40
CA TYR A 414 5.38 13.93 -26.86
C TYR A 414 6.55 14.10 -27.83
N THR A 415 6.39 13.63 -29.08
CA THR A 415 7.40 13.78 -30.12
C THR A 415 7.79 15.24 -30.29
N CYS A 416 6.80 16.14 -30.33
CA CYS A 416 7.04 17.55 -30.50
C CYS A 416 7.76 18.18 -29.30
N HIS A 417 7.42 17.77 -28.08
CA HIS A 417 8.07 18.20 -26.86
C HIS A 417 9.56 17.81 -26.85
N ILE A 418 9.87 16.54 -27.12
CA ILE A 418 11.25 16.03 -27.13
C ILE A 418 12.07 16.75 -28.21
N LEU A 419 11.51 16.92 -29.42
CA LEU A 419 12.21 17.58 -30.51
C LEU A 419 12.40 19.08 -30.29
N THR A 420 11.45 19.76 -29.66
CA THR A 420 11.53 21.20 -29.40
C THR A 420 12.53 21.53 -28.29
N ASN A 421 12.67 20.65 -27.29
CA ASN A 421 13.58 20.86 -26.16
C ASN A 421 14.96 20.20 -26.35
N GLY A 422 15.10 19.33 -27.35
CA GLY A 422 16.38 18.69 -27.68
C GLY A 422 17.43 19.67 -28.19
N SER A 423 18.70 19.33 -27.99
CA SER A 423 19.84 20.15 -28.43
C SER A 423 20.63 19.53 -29.59
N ASN A 424 20.69 18.20 -29.65
CA ASN A 424 21.44 17.47 -30.68
C ASN A 424 20.55 16.47 -31.39
N PHE A 425 20.47 16.59 -32.71
CA PHE A 425 19.64 15.74 -33.55
C PHE A 425 20.48 15.01 -34.60
N TYR A 426 20.29 13.70 -34.67
CA TYR A 426 20.87 12.87 -35.72
C TYR A 426 19.81 11.98 -36.34
N LEU A 427 19.90 11.81 -37.66
CA LEU A 427 19.20 10.76 -38.39
C LEU A 427 20.19 9.62 -38.64
N GLU A 428 19.82 8.40 -38.31
CA GLU A 428 20.56 7.19 -38.70
C GLU A 428 19.83 6.52 -39.86
N SER A 429 20.55 6.14 -40.91
CA SER A 429 19.98 5.32 -41.98
C SER A 429 19.94 3.87 -41.55
N ASP A 430 19.04 3.08 -42.13
CA ASP A 430 19.05 1.65 -41.85
C ASP A 430 20.23 0.94 -42.54
N THR A 431 20.66 -0.18 -41.95
CA THR A 431 21.74 -1.02 -42.49
C THR A 431 21.32 -1.84 -43.70
N VAL A 432 20.02 -2.06 -43.88
CA VAL A 432 19.44 -2.90 -44.92
C VAL A 432 18.61 -2.08 -45.91
N ASP A 433 17.80 -1.16 -45.39
CA ASP A 433 16.86 -0.38 -46.19
C ASP A 433 17.43 0.96 -46.69
N GLY A 434 16.83 1.46 -47.78
CA GLY A 434 17.22 2.75 -48.35
C GLY A 434 16.78 3.93 -47.48
N PRO A 435 17.45 5.09 -47.58
CA PRO A 435 17.09 6.27 -46.80
C PRO A 435 15.75 6.89 -47.21
N ARG A 436 15.07 6.38 -48.25
CA ARG A 436 13.77 6.87 -48.69
C ARG A 436 12.76 5.73 -48.80
N GLY A 437 11.56 5.97 -48.27
CA GLY A 437 10.44 5.04 -48.34
C GLY A 437 9.71 5.09 -49.68
N VAL A 438 8.69 4.23 -49.82
CA VAL A 438 7.88 4.05 -51.05
C VAL A 438 7.18 5.34 -51.50
N HIS A 439 6.91 6.27 -50.57
CA HIS A 439 6.27 7.56 -50.85
C HIS A 439 7.28 8.72 -51.01
N GLY A 440 8.58 8.44 -51.10
CA GLY A 440 9.63 9.44 -51.31
C GLY A 440 10.06 10.20 -50.04
N ARG A 441 9.35 10.01 -48.91
CA ARG A 441 9.75 10.54 -47.59
C ARG A 441 11.12 9.99 -47.19
N LEU A 442 11.93 10.83 -46.58
CA LEU A 442 13.17 10.39 -45.94
C LEU A 442 12.80 9.51 -44.73
N LEU A 443 13.54 8.44 -44.52
CA LEU A 443 13.40 7.54 -43.38
C LEU A 443 14.63 7.67 -42.48
N GLY A 444 14.43 7.58 -41.16
CA GLY A 444 15.55 7.64 -40.22
C GLY A 444 15.20 7.14 -38.82
N TRP A 445 16.21 6.57 -38.15
CA TRP A 445 16.20 6.44 -36.69
C TRP A 445 16.56 7.79 -36.09
N ILE A 446 15.74 8.29 -35.17
CA ILE A 446 15.85 9.66 -34.70
C ILE A 446 16.52 9.66 -33.35
N TRP A 447 17.73 10.19 -33.32
CA TRP A 447 18.49 10.34 -32.08
C TRP A 447 18.41 11.78 -31.59
N VAL A 448 17.91 11.95 -30.36
CA VAL A 448 17.80 13.24 -29.69
C VAL A 448 18.64 13.19 -28.42
N ASP A 449 19.68 14.01 -28.34
CA ASP A 449 20.61 14.07 -27.20
C ASP A 449 21.13 12.69 -26.76
N GLY A 450 21.32 11.78 -27.73
CA GLY A 450 21.87 10.45 -27.52
C GLY A 450 20.84 9.36 -27.19
N GLN A 451 19.54 9.67 -27.18
CA GLN A 451 18.46 8.71 -27.00
C GLN A 451 17.70 8.46 -28.30
N LEU A 452 17.34 7.21 -28.55
CA LEU A 452 16.49 6.81 -29.67
C LEU A 452 15.02 7.16 -29.39
N LEU A 453 14.47 8.15 -30.09
CA LEU A 453 13.11 8.65 -29.86
C LEU A 453 12.05 7.57 -30.09
N GLN A 454 12.23 6.72 -31.09
CA GLN A 454 11.33 5.60 -31.36
C GLN A 454 11.21 4.63 -30.18
N TYR A 455 12.32 4.33 -29.51
CA TYR A 455 12.30 3.48 -28.32
C TYR A 455 11.44 4.11 -27.22
N ASN A 456 11.58 5.42 -27.00
CA ASN A 456 10.79 6.12 -26.00
C ASN A 456 9.29 6.09 -26.32
N LEU A 457 8.90 6.31 -27.58
CA LEU A 457 7.51 6.24 -28.02
C LEU A 457 6.88 4.88 -27.72
N ILE A 458 7.60 3.78 -28.01
CA ILE A 458 7.14 2.42 -27.69
C ILE A 458 7.07 2.19 -26.18
N SER A 459 8.12 2.57 -25.45
CA SER A 459 8.22 2.34 -24.00
C SER A 459 7.16 3.07 -23.19
N LEU A 460 6.65 4.21 -23.71
CA LEU A 460 5.55 4.97 -23.14
C LEU A 460 4.16 4.51 -23.61
N GLY A 461 4.09 3.52 -24.51
CA GLY A 461 2.82 3.05 -25.09
C GLY A 461 2.16 4.08 -26.00
N LEU A 462 2.94 4.92 -26.69
CA LEU A 462 2.46 5.96 -27.62
C LEU A 462 2.60 5.55 -29.10
N ALA A 463 3.23 4.41 -29.38
CA ALA A 463 3.39 3.87 -30.71
C ALA A 463 3.31 2.34 -30.70
N GLU A 464 3.14 1.74 -31.88
CA GLU A 464 3.32 0.30 -32.14
C GLU A 464 4.61 0.06 -32.93
N ALA A 465 5.28 -1.06 -32.65
CA ALA A 465 6.38 -1.52 -33.47
C ALA A 465 5.82 -2.07 -34.78
N LYS A 466 6.31 -1.57 -35.91
CA LYS A 466 5.80 -1.94 -37.23
C LYS A 466 6.95 -2.35 -38.12
N TYR A 467 7.00 -3.65 -38.43
CA TYR A 467 7.97 -4.20 -39.36
C TYR A 467 7.94 -3.49 -40.71
N THR A 468 8.99 -2.73 -41.00
CA THR A 468 9.30 -2.29 -42.36
C THR A 468 10.26 -3.28 -42.98
N ARG A 469 9.76 -4.38 -43.54
CA ARG A 469 10.58 -5.28 -44.38
C ARG A 469 10.51 -4.82 -45.83
N PHE A 470 11.30 -3.83 -46.24
CA PHE A 470 11.40 -3.52 -47.67
C PHE A 470 12.25 -4.55 -48.43
N THR A 471 13.13 -5.26 -47.72
CA THR A 471 14.11 -6.21 -48.28
C THR A 471 13.96 -7.65 -47.78
N GLY A 472 13.18 -7.89 -46.71
CA GLY A 472 12.89 -9.21 -46.16
C GLY A 472 13.67 -9.56 -44.88
N GLU A 473 14.73 -8.81 -44.57
CA GLU A 473 15.46 -8.85 -43.29
C GLU A 473 14.88 -7.80 -42.32
N PRO A 474 14.98 -8.01 -40.99
CA PRO A 474 14.59 -7.00 -40.00
C PRO A 474 15.51 -5.78 -40.05
N ALA A 475 14.95 -4.59 -39.87
CA ALA A 475 15.70 -3.35 -39.74
C ALA A 475 16.42 -3.28 -38.38
N THR A 476 17.36 -2.34 -38.26
CA THR A 476 18.42 -2.30 -37.23
C THR A 476 17.92 -2.48 -35.79
N TYR A 477 16.78 -1.89 -35.43
CA TYR A 477 16.20 -1.96 -34.08
C TYR A 477 14.86 -2.70 -33.99
N ASP A 478 14.42 -3.40 -35.05
CA ASP A 478 13.06 -3.99 -35.11
C ASP A 478 12.79 -4.92 -33.92
N ILE A 479 13.66 -5.91 -33.68
CA ILE A 479 13.48 -6.90 -32.61
C ILE A 479 13.43 -6.22 -31.23
N LEU A 480 14.28 -5.21 -31.02
CA LEU A 480 14.32 -4.47 -29.76
C LEU A 480 13.01 -3.71 -29.51
N LEU A 481 12.45 -3.08 -30.54
CA LEU A 481 11.18 -2.37 -30.41
C LEU A 481 10.00 -3.33 -30.18
N GLU A 482 10.03 -4.54 -30.76
CA GLU A 482 9.01 -5.55 -30.48
C GLU A 482 9.04 -6.05 -29.03
N GLU A 483 10.24 -6.32 -28.50
CA GLU A 483 10.44 -6.71 -27.11
C GLU A 483 9.96 -5.60 -26.17
N GLU A 484 10.33 -4.35 -26.44
CA GLU A 484 9.88 -3.19 -25.65
C GLU A 484 8.37 -2.98 -25.74
N GLU A 485 7.74 -3.21 -26.90
CA GLU A 485 6.29 -3.09 -27.03
C GLU A 485 5.57 -4.14 -26.18
N ALA A 486 6.10 -5.38 -26.14
CA ALA A 486 5.56 -6.44 -25.29
C ALA A 486 5.66 -6.05 -23.80
N ASP A 487 6.78 -5.45 -23.40
CA ASP A 487 7.00 -4.97 -22.03
C ASP A 487 6.10 -3.76 -21.70
N ALA A 488 5.93 -2.81 -22.61
CA ALA A 488 5.02 -1.68 -22.45
C ALA A 488 3.57 -2.14 -22.26
N LYS A 489 3.13 -3.16 -23.02
CA LYS A 489 1.82 -3.80 -22.84
C LYS A 489 1.70 -4.46 -21.46
N ALA A 490 2.73 -5.17 -21.01
CA ALA A 490 2.74 -5.80 -19.69
C ALA A 490 2.74 -4.79 -18.53
N ARG A 491 3.34 -3.61 -18.74
CA ARG A 491 3.33 -2.48 -17.79
C ARG A 491 2.04 -1.67 -17.81
N HIS A 492 1.12 -1.92 -18.75
CA HIS A 492 -0.13 -1.17 -18.91
C HIS A 492 0.09 0.34 -19.01
N VAL A 493 0.99 0.78 -19.91
CA VAL A 493 1.29 2.21 -20.14
C VAL A 493 0.67 2.74 -21.43
N GLY A 494 0.47 4.06 -21.51
CA GLY A 494 -0.06 4.70 -22.70
C GLY A 494 -1.41 4.15 -23.12
N LYS A 495 -1.56 3.88 -24.42
CA LYS A 495 -2.76 3.27 -25.01
C LYS A 495 -3.04 1.84 -24.54
N TRP A 496 -2.09 1.20 -23.86
CA TRP A 496 -2.26 -0.15 -23.27
C TRP A 496 -2.78 -0.13 -21.83
N SER A 497 -2.96 1.06 -21.26
CA SER A 497 -3.45 1.27 -19.89
C SER A 497 -4.99 1.27 -19.81
N ASN A 498 -5.53 1.41 -18.60
CA ASN A 498 -6.96 1.71 -18.39
C ASN A 498 -7.26 3.22 -18.41
N LEU A 499 -6.27 4.06 -18.70
CA LEU A 499 -6.45 5.50 -18.83
C LEU A 499 -7.10 5.82 -20.17
N LEU A 500 -7.80 6.95 -20.21
CA LEU A 500 -8.41 7.49 -21.42
C LEU A 500 -7.46 8.51 -22.06
N ASP A 501 -7.46 8.61 -23.38
CA ASP A 501 -6.76 9.66 -24.12
C ASP A 501 -7.31 11.04 -23.67
N PRO A 502 -6.47 11.92 -23.12
CA PRO A 502 -6.91 13.23 -22.63
C PRO A 502 -7.42 14.15 -23.75
N TYR A 503 -7.06 13.90 -25.01
CA TYR A 503 -7.50 14.67 -26.17
C TYR A 503 -8.70 14.04 -26.87
N TRP A 504 -9.23 12.93 -26.37
CA TRP A 504 -10.36 12.24 -26.98
C TRP A 504 -11.67 12.46 -26.22
N ASP A 505 -12.71 12.82 -26.95
CA ASP A 505 -14.09 12.82 -26.48
C ASP A 505 -14.71 11.45 -26.81
N TYR A 506 -14.93 10.65 -25.77
CA TYR A 506 -15.48 9.29 -25.91
C TYR A 506 -17.00 9.26 -26.11
N GLU A 507 -17.71 10.35 -25.83
CA GLU A 507 -19.14 10.44 -26.12
C GLU A 507 -19.37 10.73 -27.60
N GLU A 508 -18.57 11.63 -28.17
CA GLU A 508 -18.64 12.02 -29.58
C GLU A 508 -17.75 11.15 -30.49
N ASN A 509 -16.88 10.33 -29.89
CA ASN A 509 -15.87 9.52 -30.57
C ASN A 509 -15.03 10.35 -31.56
N ALA A 510 -14.50 11.47 -31.06
CA ALA A 510 -13.74 12.46 -31.82
C ALA A 510 -12.74 13.17 -30.91
N PRO A 511 -11.74 13.88 -31.45
CA PRO A 511 -10.89 14.74 -30.63
C PRO A 511 -11.69 15.81 -29.92
N LYS A 512 -11.33 16.12 -28.67
CA LYS A 512 -11.86 17.26 -27.92
C LYS A 512 -11.63 18.52 -28.76
N GLY A 513 -12.72 19.24 -29.01
CA GLY A 513 -12.70 20.45 -29.86
C GLY A 513 -11.71 21.47 -29.32
N TRP A 514 -10.80 21.93 -30.20
CA TRP A 514 -9.91 23.06 -29.96
C TRP A 514 -10.66 24.39 -30.04
#